data_AF-A0A8J6I129-F1
#
_entry.id   AF-A0A8J6I129-F1
#
_cell.length_a   1.000
_cell.length_b   1.000
_cell.length_c   1.000
_cell.angle_alpha   90.00
_cell.angle_beta   90.00
_cell.angle_gamma   90.00
#
_symmetry.space_group_name_H-M   'P 1'
#
loop_
_entity.id
_entity.type
_entity.pdbx_description
1 polymer ?
#
loop_
_entity_poly.entity_id
_entity_poly.type
_entity_poly.pdbx_seq_one_letter_code
_entity_poly.pdbx_strand_id
1 'polypeptide(L)' 'MTLLELRRLINQKKQELYLCYREQGITDEVLKLSENLDHLIYKYHLMNSPLFFEREIFQREATEIQFIAKTN' A
#
# COMPACT_ATOMS: atom_id res chain seq x y z
N MET A 1 0.43 -8.59 0.75
CA MET A 1 1.68 -7.87 0.45
C MET A 1 2.21 -7.32 1.75
N THR A 2 3.45 -7.66 2.11
CA THR A 2 4.13 -7.20 3.33
C THR A 2 4.68 -5.78 3.17
N LEU A 3 5.04 -5.14 4.28
CA LEU A 3 5.66 -3.80 4.27
C LEU A 3 6.98 -3.79 3.46
N LEU A 4 7.76 -4.87 3.53
CA LEU A 4 9.01 -5.02 2.78
C LEU A 4 8.76 -5.16 1.27
N GLU A 5 7.77 -5.97 0.88
CA GLU A 5 7.36 -6.13 -0.52
C GLU A 5 6.86 -4.80 -1.10
N LEU A 6 6.05 -4.06 -0.33
CA LEU A 6 5.54 -2.77 -0.74
C LEU A 6 6.69 -1.74 -0.90
N ARG A 7 7.68 -1.74 0.01
CA ARG A 7 8.87 -0.90 -0.14
C ARG A 7 9.66 -1.22 -1.41
N ARG A 8 9.84 -2.51 -1.73
CA ARG A 8 10.51 -2.94 -2.97
C ARG A 8 9.75 -2.47 -4.20
N LEU A 9 8.43 -2.62 -4.20
CA LEU A 9 7.57 -2.20 -5.30
C LEU A 9 7.62 -0.67 -5.52
N ILE A 10 7.57 0.12 -4.44
CA ILE A 10 7.73 1.59 -4.51
C ILE A 10 9.04 1.97 -5.17
N ASN A 11 10.15 1.32 -4.79
CA ASN A 11 11.45 1.62 -5.37
C ASN A 11 11.51 1.26 -6.86
N GLN A 12 10.94 0.12 -7.25
CA GLN A 12 10.84 -0.27 -8.66
C GLN A 12 10.02 0.75 -9.46
N LYS A 13 8.86 1.17 -8.95
CA LYS A 13 7.99 2.15 -9.62
C LYS A 13 8.62 3.54 -9.69
N LYS A 14 9.43 3.95 -8.71
CA LYS A 14 10.25 5.18 -8.80
C LYS A 14 11.23 5.14 -9.96
N GLN A 15 11.91 3.99 -10.14
CA GLN A 15 12.86 3.83 -11.26
C GLN A 15 12.14 3.84 -12.61
N GLU A 16 11.01 3.14 -12.71
CA GLU A 16 10.17 3.12 -13.92
C GLU A 16 9.67 4.52 -14.28
N LEU A 17 9.14 5.28 -13.30
CA LEU A 17 8.71 6.66 -13.50
C LEU A 17 9.85 7.55 -13.99
N TYR A 18 11.03 7.45 -13.38
CA TYR A 18 12.20 8.23 -13.78
C TYR A 18 12.62 7.93 -15.23
N LEU A 19 12.68 6.65 -15.61
CA LEU A 19 13.03 6.24 -16.97
C LEU A 19 11.99 6.74 -17.97
N CYS A 20 10.70 6.54 -17.68
CA CYS A 20 9.61 6.99 -18.53
C CYS A 20 9.63 8.52 -18.74
N TYR A 21 9.79 9.29 -17.65
CA TYR A 21 9.92 10.75 -17.72
C TYR A 21 11.15 11.18 -18.51
N ARG A 22 12.29 10.50 -18.35
CA ARG A 22 13.52 10.82 -19.07
C ARG A 22 13.37 10.60 -20.58
N GLU A 23 12.65 9.56 -20.98
CA GLU A 23 12.49 9.16 -22.38
C GLU A 23 11.38 9.95 -23.09
N GLN A 24 10.27 10.22 -22.39
CA GLN A 24 9.05 10.75 -22.99
C GLN A 24 8.69 12.17 -22.52
N GLY A 25 9.33 12.68 -21.47
CA GLY A 25 8.97 13.96 -20.85
C GLY A 25 7.67 13.87 -20.05
N ILE A 26 6.91 14.96 -19.99
CA ILE A 26 5.60 14.99 -19.30
C ILE A 26 4.54 14.45 -20.26
N THR A 27 4.07 13.23 -20.00
CA THR A 27 2.97 12.59 -20.74
C THR A 27 1.89 12.08 -19.78
N ASP A 28 0.71 11.78 -20.30
CA ASP A 28 -0.37 11.16 -19.52
C ASP A 28 0.06 9.83 -18.86
N GLU A 29 0.96 9.09 -19.49
CA GLU A 29 1.51 7.86 -18.93
C GLU A 29 2.38 8.14 -17.70
N VAL A 30 3.25 9.14 -17.78
CA VAL A 30 4.09 9.58 -16.65
C VAL A 30 3.22 10.09 -15.50
N LEU A 31 2.16 10.84 -15.79
CA LEU A 31 1.22 11.30 -14.77
C LEU A 31 0.53 10.12 -14.07
N LYS A 32 0.01 9.14 -14.83
CA LYS A 32 -0.59 7.92 -14.27
C LYS A 32 0.40 7.12 -13.42
N LEU A 33 1.66 7.01 -13.87
CA LEU A 33 2.70 6.33 -13.11
C LEU A 33 3.00 7.07 -11.79
N SER A 34 3.01 8.40 -11.81
CA SER A 34 3.16 9.24 -10.61
C SER A 34 2.02 9.02 -9.62
N GLU A 35 0.77 9.11 -10.07
CA GLU A 35 -0.41 8.89 -9.22
C GLU A 35 -0.44 7.48 -8.60
N ASN A 36 -0.09 6.47 -9.40
CA ASN A 36 0.02 5.09 -8.90
C ASN A 36 1.11 4.95 -7.84
N LEU A 37 2.25 5.63 -8.03
CA LEU A 37 3.33 5.63 -7.05
C LEU A 37 2.91 6.32 -5.75
N ASP A 38 2.19 7.44 -5.82
CA ASP A 38 1.66 8.14 -4.64
C ASP A 38 0.69 7.26 -3.85
N HIS A 39 -0.19 6.52 -4.53
CA HIS A 39 -1.06 5.54 -3.86
C HIS A 39 -0.28 4.45 -3.13
N LEU A 40 0.82 3.94 -3.72
CA LEU A 40 1.66 2.94 -3.07
C LEU A 40 2.37 3.51 -1.84
N ILE A 41 2.88 4.75 -1.92
CA ILE A 41 3.52 5.45 -0.81
C ILE A 41 2.51 5.69 0.31
N TYR A 42 1.30 6.15 -0.01
CA TYR A 42 0.23 6.32 0.96
C TYR A 42 -0.12 5.01 1.67
N LYS A 43 -0.27 3.91 0.91
CA LYS A 43 -0.50 2.57 1.46
C LYS A 43 0.64 2.14 2.40
N TYR A 44 1.88 2.45 2.04
CA TYR A 44 3.04 2.14 2.89
C TYR A 44 2.98 2.89 4.21
N HIS A 45 2.66 4.18 4.18
CA HIS A 45 2.49 4.98 5.39
C HIS A 45 1.34 4.50 6.26
N LEU A 46 0.22 4.09 5.66
CA LEU A 46 -0.87 3.47 6.41
C LEU A 46 -0.38 2.21 7.11
N MET A 47 0.23 1.27 6.40
CA MET A 47 0.70 0.01 6.98
C MET A 47 1.82 0.19 8.01
N ASN A 48 2.62 1.24 7.88
CA ASN A 48 3.69 1.59 8.83
C ASN A 48 3.19 2.45 10.00
N SER A 49 1.91 2.88 9.98
CA SER A 49 1.33 3.68 11.05
C SER A 49 0.95 2.78 12.23
N PRO A 50 1.27 3.19 13.47
CA PRO A 50 0.82 2.47 14.68
C PRO A 50 -0.71 2.28 14.73
N LEU A 51 -1.47 3.24 14.19
CA LEU A 51 -2.94 3.22 14.16
C LEU A 51 -3.51 2.14 13.23
N PHE A 52 -2.73 1.66 12.25
CA PHE A 52 -3.15 0.57 11.37
C PHE A 52 -3.03 -0.78 12.07
N PHE A 53 -2.01 -0.95 12.91
CA PHE A 53 -1.86 -2.11 13.79
C PHE A 53 -3.05 -2.25 14.74
N GLU A 54 -3.49 -1.14 15.35
CA GLU A 54 -4.68 -1.15 16.21
C GLU A 54 -5.92 -1.64 15.44
N ARG A 55 -6.19 -1.11 14.23
CA ARG A 55 -7.36 -1.52 13.45
C ARG A 55 -7.34 -3.00 13.03
N GLU A 56 -6.20 -3.57 12.65
CA GLU A 56 -6.12 -5.00 12.30
C GLU A 56 -6.28 -5.91 13.52
N ILE A 57 -5.72 -5.54 14.68
CA ILE A 57 -5.88 -6.29 15.93
C ILE A 57 -7.35 -6.30 16.35
N PHE A 58 -7.99 -5.13 16.41
CA PHE A 58 -9.39 -5.02 16.84
C PHE A 58 -10.39 -5.67 15.85
N GLN A 59 -10.08 -5.71 14.54
CA GLN A 59 -10.89 -6.45 13.57
C GLN A 59 -10.76 -7.96 13.72
N ARG A 60 -9.58 -8.49 14.05
CA ARG A 60 -9.39 -9.92 14.33
C ARG A 60 -10.15 -10.36 15.57
N GLU A 61 -10.04 -9.62 16.66
CA GLU A 61 -10.74 -9.93 17.92
C GLU A 61 -12.27 -9.93 17.73
N ALA A 62 -12.81 -8.95 17.00
CA ALA A 62 -14.24 -8.90 16.70
C ALA A 62 -14.72 -10.10 15.87
N THR A 63 -13.88 -10.62 14.97
CA THR A 63 -14.21 -11.77 14.12
C THR A 63 -14.14 -13.08 14.91
N GLU A 64 -13.17 -13.24 15.82
CA GLU A 64 -13.05 -14.40 16.70
C GLU A 64 -14.19 -14.48 17.72
N ILE A 65 -14.61 -13.35 18.31
CA ILE A 65 -15.76 -13.28 19.22
C ILE A 65 -17.06 -13.69 18.51
N GLN A 66 -17.27 -13.25 17.26
CA GLN A 66 -18.43 -13.64 16.46
C GLN A 66 -18.45 -15.12 16.07
N PHE A 67 -17.28 -15.75 15.92
CA PHE A 67 -17.17 -17.17 15.62
C PHE A 67 -17.54 -18.02 16.85
N ILE A 68 -17.01 -17.69 18.04
CA ILE A 68 -17.33 -18.39 19.30
C ILE A 68 -18.82 -18.28 19.66
N ALA A 69 -19.44 -17.12 19.42
CA ALA A 69 -20.86 -16.90 19.71
C ALA A 69 -21.83 -17.65 18.78
N LYS A 70 -21.36 -18.16 17.63
CA LYS A 70 -22.18 -18.93 16.67
C LYS A 70 -22.07 -20.45 16.86
N THR A 71 -21.12 -20.92 17.66
CA THR A 71 -20.82 -22.34 17.86
C THR A 71 -21.28 -22.89 19.21
N ASN A 72 -21.98 -22.08 20.03
CA ASN A 72 -22.60 -22.48 21.30
C ASN A 72 -24.12 -22.32 21.23
#